data_AF-A0A6S6XLU2-F1
#
_entry.id   AF-A0A6S6XLU2-F1
#
_cell.length_a   1.000
_cell.length_b   1.000
_cell.length_c   1.000
_cell.angle_alpha   90.00
_cell.angle_beta   90.00
_cell.angle_gamma   90.00
#
_symmetry.space_group_name_H-M   'P 1'
#
loop_
_entity.id
_entity.type
_entity.pdbx_description
1 polymer ?
#
loop_
_entity_poly.entity_id
_entity_poly.type
_entity_poly.pdbx_seq_one_letter_code
_entity_poly.pdbx_strand_id
1 'polypeptide(L)'
;MVKNKITPLYERLSRDDELQSESNSISHQKQMLEEYARRNGFPRPTHFTDDGISGTRFDRPGSTAMMKEVEAGHVEAVIVKDMSRLERDYLKVGQIMEILRQKNVRLIAVNDGVDSARDDDDFTPFRNIMKNMRYWGKS
;
A
#
# COMPACT_ATOMS: atom_id res chain seq x y z
N MET A 1 -21.85 -12.45 -10.98
CA MET A 1 -20.75 -13.02 -10.18
C MET A 1 -20.36 -11.98 -9.14
N VAL A 2 -20.73 -12.16 -7.88
CA VAL A 2 -20.42 -11.17 -6.82
C VAL A 2 -18.92 -11.22 -6.59
N LYS A 3 -18.20 -10.15 -6.95
CA LYS A 3 -16.76 -10.04 -6.71
C LYS A 3 -16.55 -10.02 -5.20
N ASN A 4 -16.17 -11.17 -4.63
CA ASN A 4 -15.97 -11.34 -3.19
C ASN A 4 -14.60 -10.79 -2.74
N LYS A 5 -14.20 -9.65 -3.33
CA LYS A 5 -12.88 -9.07 -3.15
C LYS A 5 -12.80 -8.32 -1.83
N ILE A 6 -11.61 -8.34 -1.23
CA ILE A 6 -11.29 -7.59 -0.02
C ILE A 6 -10.58 -6.27 -0.37
N THR A 7 -10.58 -5.37 0.60
CA THR A 7 -9.77 -4.15 0.58
C THR A 7 -8.77 -4.20 1.73
N PRO A 8 -7.53 -4.65 1.48
CA PRO A 8 -6.46 -4.56 2.46
C PRO A 8 -6.22 -3.14 2.93
N LEU A 9 -6.26 -2.96 4.25
CA LEU A 9 -5.80 -1.78 4.96
C LEU A 9 -4.46 -2.15 5.55
N TYR A 10 -3.39 -1.51 5.09
CA TYR A 10 -2.04 -1.87 5.55
C TYR A 10 -1.47 -0.78 6.46
N GLU A 11 -1.22 -1.18 7.71
CA GLU A 11 -0.68 -0.32 8.75
C GLU A 11 0.72 -0.79 9.17
N ARG A 12 1.60 0.17 9.41
CA ARG A 12 2.94 -0.11 9.93
C ARG A 12 3.32 0.87 11.01
N LEU A 13 3.68 0.34 12.17
CA LEU A 13 4.32 1.09 13.24
C LEU A 13 5.74 0.56 13.40
N SER A 14 6.73 1.43 13.15
CA SER A 14 8.12 1.10 13.41
C SER A 14 8.55 1.61 14.78
N ARG A 15 9.54 0.97 15.39
CA ARG A 15 10.09 1.41 16.69
C ARG A 15 10.60 2.86 16.66
N ASP A 16 11.09 3.31 15.52
CA ASP A 16 11.51 4.71 15.33
C ASP A 16 10.30 5.67 15.29
N ASP A 17 9.15 5.21 14.78
CA ASP A 17 7.92 6.00 14.70
C ASP A 17 7.14 6.03 16.03
N GLU A 18 7.32 5.04 16.91
CA GLU A 18 6.73 5.00 18.27
C GLU A 18 7.12 6.22 19.10
N LEU A 19 8.32 6.74 18.89
CA LEU A 19 8.85 7.91 19.61
C LEU A 19 8.22 9.24 19.16
N GLN A 20 7.49 9.26 18.03
CA GLN A 20 7.16 10.51 17.36
C GLN A 20 5.76 11.10 17.61
N SER A 21 4.73 10.38 18.08
CA SER A 21 3.42 10.95 18.53
C SER A 21 2.36 9.86 18.74
N GLU A 22 1.36 10.11 19.60
CA GLU A 22 0.10 9.33 19.69
C GLU A 22 -0.64 9.20 18.34
N SER A 23 -0.50 10.19 17.44
CA SER A 23 -1.10 10.17 16.09
C SER A 23 -0.52 9.10 15.16
N ASN A 24 0.65 8.55 15.50
CA ASN A 24 1.26 7.43 14.80
C ASN A 24 0.90 6.07 15.41
N SER A 25 0.16 6.03 16.53
CA SER A 25 -0.27 4.76 17.12
C SER A 25 -1.01 3.90 16.09
N ILE A 26 -0.78 2.59 16.15
CA ILE A 26 -1.35 1.64 15.20
C ILE A 26 -2.88 1.67 15.21
N SER A 27 -3.48 1.91 16.37
CA SER A 27 -4.93 2.04 16.56
C SER A 27 -5.51 3.23 15.77
N HIS A 28 -4.82 4.38 15.78
CA HIS A 28 -5.25 5.55 15.01
C HIS A 28 -5.13 5.32 13.51
N GLN A 29 -4.06 4.63 13.06
CA GLN A 29 -3.90 4.26 11.66
C GLN A 29 -5.05 3.36 11.20
N LYS A 30 -5.38 2.31 11.97
CA LYS A 30 -6.49 1.41 11.66
C LYS A 30 -7.82 2.15 11.51
N GLN A 31 -8.16 2.98 12.49
CA GLN A 31 -9.39 3.76 12.46
C GLN A 31 -9.45 4.71 11.25
N MET A 32 -8.35 5.39 10.95
CA MET A 32 -8.24 6.29 9.80
C MET A 32 -8.48 5.55 8.48
N LEU A 33 -7.82 4.40 8.28
CA LEU A 33 -7.94 3.63 7.04
C LEU A 33 -9.32 2.98 6.91
N GLU A 34 -9.89 2.48 8.02
CA GLU A 34 -11.22 1.90 8.02
C GLU A 34 -12.29 2.94 7.70
N GLU A 35 -12.21 4.12 8.31
CA GLU A 35 -13.14 5.22 8.03
C GLU A 35 -13.02 5.67 6.57
N TYR A 36 -11.80 5.80 6.04
CA TYR A 36 -11.59 6.11 4.63
C TYR A 36 -12.20 5.04 3.71
N ALA A 37 -11.97 3.75 4.01
CA ALA A 37 -12.49 2.64 3.23
C ALA A 37 -14.03 2.67 3.18
N ARG A 38 -14.66 2.85 4.35
CA ARG A 38 -16.13 2.91 4.48
C ARG A 38 -16.73 4.11 3.77
N ARG A 39 -16.16 5.31 3.95
CA ARG A 39 -16.64 6.54 3.29
C ARG A 39 -16.60 6.46 1.77
N ASN A 40 -15.61 5.77 1.23
CA ASN A 40 -15.43 5.63 -0.23
C ASN A 40 -16.07 4.35 -0.80
N GLY A 41 -16.80 3.58 0.01
CA GLY A 41 -17.56 2.41 -0.45
C GLY A 41 -16.70 1.18 -0.79
N PHE A 42 -15.50 1.06 -0.22
CA PHE A 42 -14.64 -0.10 -0.45
C PHE A 42 -15.16 -1.34 0.28
N PRO A 43 -15.29 -2.50 -0.40
CA PRO A 43 -15.87 -3.70 0.17
C PRO A 43 -14.90 -4.42 1.11
N ARG A 44 -15.43 -4.94 2.23
CA ARG A 44 -14.72 -5.84 3.16
C ARG A 44 -13.30 -5.34 3.54
N PRO A 45 -13.19 -4.18 4.22
CA PRO A 45 -11.91 -3.70 4.72
C PRO A 45 -11.26 -4.77 5.62
N THR A 46 -10.01 -5.12 5.34
CA THR A 46 -9.28 -6.18 6.06
C THR A 46 -7.92 -5.66 6.49
N HIS A 47 -7.63 -5.68 7.79
CA HIS A 47 -6.38 -5.12 8.32
C HIS A 47 -5.19 -6.06 8.14
N PHE A 48 -4.07 -5.51 7.70
CA PHE A 48 -2.76 -6.13 7.65
C PHE A 48 -1.78 -5.23 8.39
N THR A 49 -1.26 -5.71 9.51
CA THR A 49 -0.55 -4.86 10.45
C THR A 49 0.87 -5.39 10.68
N ASP A 50 1.85 -4.50 10.56
CA ASP A 50 3.23 -4.74 10.98
C ASP A 50 3.58 -3.80 12.15
N ASP A 51 3.53 -4.33 13.37
CA ASP A 51 3.72 -3.58 14.63
C ASP A 51 5.11 -3.84 15.24
N GLY A 52 5.80 -2.79 15.71
CA GLY A 52 7.14 -2.86 16.28
C GLY A 52 8.26 -3.29 15.31
N ILE A 53 8.01 -3.24 14.00
CA ILE A 53 8.96 -3.67 12.95
C ILE A 53 9.66 -2.44 12.37
N SER A 54 11.00 -2.39 12.47
CA SER A 54 11.79 -1.30 11.87
C SER A 54 11.60 -1.26 10.35
N GLY A 55 11.59 -0.07 9.75
CA GLY A 55 11.50 0.10 8.29
C GLY A 55 12.65 -0.56 7.51
N THR A 56 13.73 -0.94 8.20
CA THR A 56 14.91 -1.63 7.65
C THR A 56 14.82 -3.15 7.75
N ARG A 57 13.86 -3.71 8.50
CA ARG A 57 13.66 -5.16 8.59
C ARG A 57 12.91 -5.68 7.36
N PHE A 58 13.46 -6.76 6.82
CA PHE A 58 12.93 -7.47 5.65
C PHE A 58 11.77 -8.41 5.98
N ASP A 59 11.59 -8.80 7.24
CA ASP A 59 10.50 -9.68 7.67
C ASP A 59 9.30 -8.83 8.11
N ARG A 60 8.36 -8.67 7.17
CA ARG A 60 7.12 -7.90 7.30
C ARG A 60 5.95 -8.84 7.04
N PRO A 61 5.48 -9.60 8.06
CA PRO A 61 4.45 -10.61 7.89
C PRO A 61 3.12 -10.02 7.42
N GLY A 62 2.75 -8.81 7.86
CA GLY A 62 1.55 -8.10 7.41
C GLY A 62 1.62 -7.76 5.93
N SER A 63 2.71 -7.13 5.50
CA SER A 63 2.96 -6.84 4.07
C SER A 63 2.98 -8.11 3.22
N THR A 64 3.60 -9.19 3.72
CA THR A 64 3.71 -10.45 2.98
C THR A 64 2.35 -11.13 2.83
N ALA A 65 1.55 -11.16 3.91
CA ALA A 65 0.20 -11.70 3.87
C ALA A 65 -0.71 -10.89 2.92
N MET A 66 -0.60 -9.57 2.92
CA MET A 66 -1.32 -8.70 1.98
C MET A 66 -0.95 -9.03 0.53
N MET A 67 0.35 -9.14 0.23
CA MET A 67 0.81 -9.42 -1.13
C MET A 67 0.38 -10.82 -1.61
N LYS A 68 0.26 -11.81 -0.73
CA LYS A 68 -0.32 -13.12 -1.07
C LYS A 68 -1.78 -13.01 -1.53
N GLU A 69 -2.60 -12.19 -0.87
CA GLU A 69 -3.99 -11.96 -1.30
C GLU A 69 -4.06 -11.20 -2.65
N VAL A 70 -3.13 -10.27 -2.88
CA VAL A 70 -2.96 -9.59 -4.18
C VAL A 70 -2.63 -10.61 -5.26
N GLU A 71 -1.68 -11.51 -5.00
CA GLU A 71 -1.26 -12.54 -5.95
C GLU A 71 -2.39 -13.53 -6.26
N ALA A 72 -3.18 -13.90 -5.26
CA ALA A 72 -4.38 -14.74 -5.37
C ALA A 72 -5.53 -14.05 -6.16
N GLY A 73 -5.44 -12.74 -6.41
CA GLY A 73 -6.47 -11.99 -7.15
C GLY A 73 -7.71 -11.66 -6.33
N HIS A 74 -7.65 -11.80 -5.00
CA HIS A 74 -8.74 -11.54 -4.07
C HIS A 74 -8.87 -10.07 -3.68
N VAL A 75 -7.95 -9.23 -4.15
CA VAL A 75 -7.88 -7.81 -3.76
C VAL A 75 -8.47 -6.92 -4.85
N GLU A 76 -9.20 -5.90 -4.42
CA GLU A 76 -9.68 -4.81 -5.30
C GLU A 76 -8.81 -3.55 -5.17
N ALA A 77 -8.55 -3.14 -3.93
CA ALA A 77 -7.78 -1.95 -3.63
C ALA A 77 -6.96 -2.17 -2.35
N VAL A 78 -5.74 -1.63 -2.31
CA VAL A 78 -4.88 -1.55 -1.14
C VAL A 78 -4.88 -0.10 -0.66
N ILE A 79 -5.16 0.11 0.62
CA ILE A 79 -5.19 1.43 1.24
C ILE A 79 -4.12 1.50 2.33
N VAL A 80 -3.29 2.54 2.27
CA VAL A 80 -2.24 2.83 3.24
C VAL A 80 -2.32 4.26 3.72
N LYS A 81 -1.72 4.56 4.88
CA LYS A 81 -1.65 5.93 5.41
C LYS A 81 -0.82 6.82 4.48
N ASP A 82 0.38 6.37 4.15
CA ASP A 82 1.38 7.08 3.35
C ASP A 82 2.27 6.04 2.64
N MET A 83 2.91 6.41 1.53
CA MET A 83 3.72 5.50 0.71
C MET A 83 4.89 4.90 1.49
N SER A 84 5.40 5.62 2.50
CA SER A 84 6.50 5.16 3.33
C SER A 84 6.15 3.89 4.12
N ARG A 85 4.85 3.61 4.36
CA ARG A 85 4.38 2.39 5.03
C ARG A 85 4.68 1.16 4.20
N LEU A 86 4.46 1.21 2.88
CA LEU A 86 4.74 0.12 1.96
C LEU A 86 6.22 -0.18 1.89
N GLU A 87 7.02 0.82 1.50
CA GLU A 87 8.45 0.66 1.35
C GLU A 87 9.14 2.04 1.29
N ARG A 88 10.40 2.12 1.74
CA ARG A 88 11.20 3.36 1.65
C ARG A 88 12.13 3.37 0.44
N ASP A 89 12.40 2.21 -0.13
CA ASP A 89 13.21 2.03 -1.34
C ASP A 89 12.36 2.25 -2.59
N TYR A 90 12.68 3.29 -3.34
CA TYR A 90 11.98 3.68 -4.58
C TYR A 90 11.91 2.56 -5.63
N LEU A 91 12.95 1.72 -5.76
CA LEU A 91 12.95 0.62 -6.72
C LEU A 91 11.94 -0.45 -6.33
N LYS A 92 11.89 -0.78 -5.04
CA LYS A 92 10.93 -1.76 -4.52
C LYS A 92 9.49 -1.25 -4.54
N VAL A 93 9.27 0.04 -4.26
CA VAL A 93 7.96 0.69 -4.46
C VAL A 93 7.50 0.50 -5.90
N GLY A 94 8.36 0.78 -6.88
CA GLY A 94 8.05 0.59 -8.30
C GLY A 94 7.68 -0.86 -8.65
N GLN A 95 8.38 -1.85 -8.07
CA GLN A 95 8.05 -3.27 -8.25
C GLN A 95 6.68 -3.62 -7.68
N ILE A 96 6.37 -3.21 -6.45
CA ILE A 96 5.07 -3.45 -5.80
C ILE A 96 3.95 -2.84 -6.64
N MET A 97 4.13 -1.59 -7.10
CA MET A 97 3.16 -0.92 -7.95
C MET A 97 2.91 -1.65 -9.26
N GLU A 98 3.95 -2.12 -9.94
CA GLU A 98 3.81 -2.87 -11.18
C GLU A 98 3.06 -4.19 -10.95
N ILE A 99 3.31 -4.89 -9.84
CA ILE A 99 2.55 -6.09 -9.45
C ILE A 99 1.07 -5.75 -9.23
N LEU A 100 0.77 -4.70 -8.46
CA LEU A 100 -0.60 -4.26 -8.21
C LEU A 100 -1.31 -3.90 -9.53
N ARG A 101 -0.63 -3.18 -10.42
CA ARG A 101 -1.14 -2.82 -11.75
C ARG A 101 -1.44 -4.04 -12.61
N GLN A 102 -0.52 -5.01 -12.68
CA GLN A 102 -0.71 -6.26 -13.42
C GLN A 102 -1.87 -7.09 -12.87
N LYS A 103 -2.12 -7.01 -11.56
CA LYS A 103 -3.25 -7.68 -10.89
C LYS A 103 -4.54 -6.85 -10.90
N ASN A 104 -4.54 -5.67 -11.54
CA ASN A 104 -5.66 -4.72 -11.57
C ASN A 104 -6.16 -4.36 -10.14
N VAL A 105 -5.19 -4.13 -9.25
CA VAL A 105 -5.39 -3.67 -7.88
C VAL A 105 -5.08 -2.18 -7.80
N ARG A 106 -6.00 -1.41 -7.23
CA ARG A 106 -5.82 0.04 -7.00
C ARG A 106 -4.98 0.27 -5.74
N LEU A 107 -4.02 1.19 -5.78
CA LEU A 107 -3.26 1.63 -4.62
C LEU A 107 -3.70 3.03 -4.20
N ILE A 108 -3.97 3.22 -2.91
CA ILE A 108 -4.39 4.49 -2.33
C ILE A 108 -3.51 4.80 -1.13
N ALA A 109 -2.84 5.96 -1.12
CA ALA A 109 -2.15 6.48 0.06
C ALA A 109 -2.84 7.77 0.52
N VAL A 110 -3.54 7.69 1.66
CA VAL A 110 -4.50 8.71 2.10
C VAL A 110 -3.84 10.07 2.35
N ASN A 111 -2.71 10.10 3.05
CA ASN A 111 -2.02 11.34 3.41
C ASN A 111 -1.24 11.94 2.24
N ASP A 112 -0.74 11.09 1.34
CA ASP A 112 0.02 11.55 0.19
C ASP A 112 -0.90 12.02 -0.95
N GLY A 113 -2.22 11.88 -0.81
CA GLY A 113 -3.20 12.21 -1.85
C GLY A 113 -3.16 11.26 -3.06
N VAL A 114 -2.43 10.16 -2.93
CA VAL A 114 -2.08 9.25 -4.02
C VAL A 114 -3.20 8.25 -4.28
N ASP A 115 -3.56 8.10 -5.55
CA ASP A 115 -4.56 7.13 -6.01
C ASP A 115 -4.20 6.62 -7.40
N SER A 116 -3.85 5.35 -7.51
CA SER A 116 -3.36 4.77 -8.77
C SER A 116 -4.44 4.63 -9.85
N ALA A 117 -5.71 4.86 -9.51
CA ALA A 117 -6.79 4.89 -10.49
C ALA A 117 -7.08 6.31 -11.03
N ARG A 118 -6.56 7.35 -10.37
CA ARG A 118 -6.64 8.73 -10.87
C ARG A 118 -5.44 8.97 -11.78
N ASP A 119 -5.68 9.64 -12.91
CA ASP A 119 -4.60 10.01 -13.85
C ASP A 119 -3.76 11.21 -13.35
N ASP A 120 -4.04 11.71 -12.15
CA ASP A 120 -3.39 12.88 -11.58
C ASP A 120 -1.89 12.68 -11.30
N ASP A 121 -1.17 13.76 -11.56
CA ASP A 121 0.27 13.89 -11.80
C ASP A 121 1.22 13.47 -10.66
N ASP A 122 0.72 13.16 -9.46
CA ASP A 122 1.57 12.79 -8.31
C ASP A 122 2.31 11.45 -8.51
N PHE A 123 1.86 10.62 -9.45
CA PHE A 123 2.58 9.42 -9.87
C PHE A 123 3.57 9.63 -11.01
N THR A 124 3.60 10.80 -11.65
CA THR A 124 4.45 11.07 -12.83
C THR A 124 5.94 10.76 -12.59
N PRO A 125 6.55 11.13 -11.44
CA PRO A 125 7.95 10.77 -11.14
C PRO A 125 8.17 9.25 -11.10
N PHE A 126 7.28 8.51 -10.44
CA PHE A 126 7.34 7.04 -10.35
C PHE A 126 7.03 6.38 -11.69
N ARG A 127 6.08 6.92 -12.46
CA ARG A 127 5.72 6.45 -13.81
C ARG A 127 6.92 6.56 -14.76
N ASN A 128 7.71 7.61 -14.65
CA ASN A 128 8.93 7.79 -15.43
C ASN A 128 10.04 6.80 -15.05
N ILE A 129 10.23 6.54 -13.75
CA ILE A 129 11.17 5.51 -13.28
C ILE A 129 10.74 4.11 -13.77
N MET A 130 9.46 3.76 -13.64
CA MET A 130 8.92 2.47 -14.11
C MET A 130 9.04 2.31 -15.64
N LYS A 131 8.76 3.37 -16.41
CA LYS A 131 9.00 3.38 -17.86
C LYS A 131 10.47 3.07 -18.15
N ASN A 132 11.40 3.78 -17.52
CA ASN A 132 12.84 3.60 -17.74
C ASN A 132 13.34 2.20 -17.35
N MET A 133 12.85 1.62 -16.26
CA MET A 133 13.17 0.23 -15.88
C MET A 133 12.72 -0.79 -16.93
N ARG A 134 11.55 -0.58 -17.55
CA ARG A 134 11.04 -1.46 -18.61
C ARG A 134 11.87 -1.40 -19.90
N TYR A 135 12.57 -0.29 -20.15
CA TYR A 135 13.49 -0.16 -21.28
C TYR A 135 14.85 -0.83 -21.03
N TRP A 136 15.28 -0.96 -19.77
CA TRP A 136 16.57 -1.57 -19.41
C TRP A 136 16.58 -3.11 -19.45
N GLY A 137 15.42 -3.76 -19.42
CA GLY A 137 15.30 -5.22 -19.50
C GLY A 137 15.18 -5.80 -20.92
N LYS A 138 15.40 -4.98 -21.96
CA LYS A 138 15.25 -5.37 -23.38
C LYS A 138 16.53 -5.23 -24.20
N SER A 139 17.70 -5.30 -23.57
CA SER A 139 19.01 -5.33 -24.25
C SER A 139 19.66 -6.70 -24.13
#